data_AF-A0A3P6SL53-F1
#
_entry.id   AF-A0A3P6SL53-F1
#
_cell.length_a   1.000
_cell.length_b   1.000
_cell.length_c   1.000
_cell.angle_alpha   90.00
_cell.angle_beta   90.00
_cell.angle_gamma   90.00
#
_symmetry.space_group_name_H-M   'P 1'
#
loop_
_entity.id
_entity.type
_entity.pdbx_description
1 polymer ?
#
loop_
_entity_poly.entity_id
_entity_poly.type
_entity_poly.pdbx_seq_one_letter_code
_entity_poly.pdbx_strand_id
1 'polypeptide(L)'
;GTKDAIDQLDKIFSVRGVPDEEKWPQVKSLPHYVPNAFPPYREIPFMQVNISLAKLQKTGIDLLCMFLELKPDDRISACSAMLHPYFAGLPRNIHLLPHTASIFTLPELRVWKR
;
A
#
# COMPACT_ATOMS: atom_id res chain seq x y z
N GLY A 1 21.96 -6.75 -10.85
CA GLY A 1 21.47 -8.14 -10.83
C GLY A 1 20.85 -8.44 -9.48
N THR A 2 21.61 -9.03 -8.55
CA THR A 2 21.14 -9.38 -7.19
C THR A 2 21.31 -8.26 -6.17
N LYS A 3 22.33 -7.41 -6.31
CA LYS A 3 22.56 -6.24 -5.44
C LYS A 3 21.32 -5.33 -5.39
N ASP A 4 20.74 -5.04 -6.56
CA ASP A 4 19.56 -4.18 -6.68
C ASP A 4 18.36 -4.73 -5.92
N ALA A 5 18.14 -6.05 -5.91
CA ALA A 5 17.00 -6.67 -5.21
C ALA A 5 17.17 -6.63 -3.68
N ILE A 6 18.38 -6.92 -3.19
CA ILE A 6 18.69 -6.86 -1.75
C ILE A 6 18.58 -5.41 -1.26
N ASP A 7 19.09 -4.44 -2.02
CA ASP A 7 19.01 -3.02 -1.67
C ASP A 7 17.56 -2.52 -1.62
N GLN A 8 16.67 -3.04 -2.49
CA GLN A 8 15.24 -2.71 -2.41
C GLN A 8 14.57 -3.37 -1.20
N LEU A 9 14.91 -4.62 -0.88
CA LEU A 9 14.39 -5.28 0.32
C LEU A 9 14.82 -4.55 1.60
N ASP A 10 16.08 -4.10 1.67
CA ASP A 10 16.58 -3.31 2.80
C ASP A 10 15.75 -2.02 2.99
N LYS A 11 15.48 -1.28 1.92
CA LYS A 11 14.62 -0.08 1.96
C LYS A 11 13.20 -0.40 2.38
N ILE A 12 12.59 -1.46 1.83
CA ILE A 12 11.23 -1.88 2.19
C ILE A 12 11.18 -2.24 3.68
N PHE A 13 12.11 -3.07 4.16
CA PHE A 13 12.15 -3.52 5.54
C PHE A 13 12.51 -2.39 6.51
N SER A 14 13.31 -1.40 6.12
CA SER A 14 13.56 -0.21 6.93
C SER A 14 12.29 0.60 7.23
N VAL A 15 11.22 0.41 6.45
CA VAL A 15 9.92 1.08 6.62
C VAL A 15 8.88 0.15 7.22
N ARG A 16 8.71 -1.07 6.66
CA ARG A 16 7.66 -2.02 7.05
C ARG A 16 8.10 -3.02 8.12
N GLY A 17 9.37 -2.98 8.53
CA GLY A 17 9.98 -4.03 9.33
C GLY A 17 10.35 -5.25 8.51
N VAL A 18 11.12 -6.16 9.11
CA VAL A 18 11.38 -7.49 8.52
C VAL A 18 10.15 -8.39 8.63
N PRO A 19 9.99 -9.40 7.76
CA PRO A 19 8.87 -10.34 7.85
C PRO A 19 8.79 -11.02 9.21
N ASP A 20 7.59 -11.01 9.80
CA ASP A 20 7.26 -11.72 11.02
C ASP A 20 6.89 -13.18 10.66
N GLU A 21 7.73 -14.13 11.05
CA GLU A 21 7.55 -15.55 10.73
C GLU A 21 6.36 -16.19 11.46
N GLU A 22 5.86 -15.59 12.54
CA GLU A 22 4.65 -16.06 13.22
C GLU A 22 3.39 -15.66 12.43
N LYS A 23 3.40 -14.45 11.85
CA LYS A 23 2.29 -13.94 11.02
C LYS A 23 2.34 -14.41 9.57
N TRP A 24 3.54 -14.67 9.05
CA TRP A 24 3.76 -15.19 7.70
C TRP A 24 4.72 -16.39 7.69
N PRO A 25 4.30 -17.56 8.19
CA PRO A 25 5.16 -18.76 8.25
C PRO A 25 5.72 -19.20 6.90
N GLN A 26 4.95 -18.97 5.82
CA GLN A 26 5.32 -19.34 4.46
C GLN A 26 6.49 -18.52 3.92
N VAL A 27 6.87 -17.39 4.55
CA VAL A 27 8.03 -16.59 4.15
C VAL A 27 9.31 -17.44 4.09
N LYS A 28 9.44 -18.43 4.98
CA LYS A 28 10.55 -19.39 5.04
C LYS A 28 10.73 -20.23 3.78
N SER A 29 9.64 -20.43 3.05
CA SER A 29 9.62 -21.23 1.82
C SER A 29 9.95 -20.42 0.57
N LEU A 30 10.03 -19.09 0.68
CA LEU A 30 10.28 -18.24 -0.47
C LEU A 30 11.71 -18.40 -1.00
N PRO A 31 11.89 -18.45 -2.33
CA PRO A 31 13.22 -18.40 -2.92
C PRO A 31 13.98 -17.16 -2.45
N HIS A 32 15.24 -17.34 -2.07
CA HIS A 32 16.13 -16.26 -1.63
C HIS A 32 15.73 -15.56 -0.32
N TYR A 33 14.78 -16.09 0.45
CA TYR A 33 14.59 -15.63 1.83
C TYR A 33 15.78 -16.08 2.67
N VAL A 34 16.51 -15.11 3.22
CA VAL A 34 17.66 -15.35 4.10
C VAL A 34 17.32 -14.75 5.47
N PRO A 35 16.90 -15.58 6.44
CA PRO A 35 16.67 -15.12 7.80
C PRO A 35 17.92 -14.40 8.34
N ASN A 36 17.72 -13.30 9.06
CA ASN A 36 18.80 -12.49 9.67
C ASN A 36 19.76 -11.80 8.68
N ALA A 37 19.45 -11.73 7.38
CA ALA A 37 20.26 -10.98 6.41
C ALA A 37 20.12 -9.46 6.55
N PHE A 38 19.06 -8.99 7.21
CA PHE A 38 18.76 -7.57 7.40
C PHE A 38 18.80 -7.23 8.90
N PRO A 39 19.08 -5.97 9.27
CA PRO A 39 18.86 -5.49 10.63
C PRO A 39 17.45 -5.80 11.12
N PRO A 40 17.24 -5.90 12.45
CA PRO A 40 15.92 -6.19 13.03
C PRO A 40 15.01 -4.94 12.96
N TYR A 41 14.71 -4.50 11.73
CA TYR A 41 13.87 -3.36 11.46
C TYR A 41 12.47 -3.59 12.02
N ARG A 42 11.93 -2.54 12.62
CA ARG A 42 10.53 -2.48 13.05
C ARG A 42 9.78 -1.54 12.12
N GLU A 43 8.50 -1.82 11.94
CA GLU A 43 7.62 -0.93 11.20
C GLU A 43 7.67 0.48 11.81
N ILE A 44 7.81 1.48 10.94
CA ILE A 44 7.75 2.89 11.31
C ILE A 44 6.55 3.58 10.65
N PRO A 45 5.96 4.60 11.28
CA PRO A 45 4.88 5.37 10.68
C PRO A 45 5.32 6.03 9.36
N PHE A 46 4.48 5.98 8.32
CA PHE A 46 4.77 6.60 7.02
C PHE A 46 5.09 8.11 7.09
N MET A 47 4.56 8.82 8.10
CA MET A 47 4.89 10.23 8.33
C MET A 47 6.38 10.47 8.67
N GLN A 48 7.06 9.47 9.26
CA GLN A 48 8.50 9.52 9.52
C GLN A 48 9.33 9.25 8.26
N VAL A 49 8.76 8.53 7.28
CA VAL A 49 9.39 8.27 5.98
C VAL A 49 9.37 9.52 5.11
N ASN A 50 8.23 10.22 5.05
CA ASN A 50 8.10 11.46 4.32
C ASN A 50 7.05 12.36 4.98
N ILE A 51 7.48 13.54 5.44
CA ILE A 51 6.62 14.52 6.10
C ILE A 51 5.44 14.98 5.22
N SER A 52 5.55 14.89 3.90
CA SER A 52 4.45 15.21 2.99
C SER A 52 3.25 14.26 3.15
N LEU A 53 3.48 13.04 3.64
CA LEU A 53 2.41 12.08 3.94
C LEU A 53 1.60 12.49 5.17
N ALA A 54 2.08 13.43 5.99
CA ALA A 54 1.27 14.05 7.05
C ALA A 54 0.05 14.83 6.50
N LYS A 55 0.08 15.22 5.21
CA LYS A 55 -1.06 15.85 4.53
C LYS A 55 -2.15 14.85 4.18
N LEU A 56 -1.83 13.56 4.20
CA LEU A 56 -2.80 12.51 3.92
C LEU A 56 -3.71 12.35 5.14
N GLN A 57 -5.02 12.29 4.90
CA GLN A 57 -5.98 12.01 5.95
C GLN A 57 -5.71 10.63 6.56
N LYS A 58 -6.18 10.39 7.79
CA LYS A 58 -6.06 9.09 8.48
C LYS A 58 -6.51 7.92 7.60
N THR A 59 -7.60 8.10 6.85
CA THR A 59 -8.14 7.10 5.91
C THR A 59 -7.21 6.80 4.73
N GLY A 60 -6.37 7.76 4.30
CA GLY A 60 -5.39 7.51 3.25
C GLY A 60 -4.16 6.79 3.77
N ILE A 61 -3.72 7.10 5.00
CA ILE A 61 -2.64 6.35 5.66
C ILE A 61 -3.08 4.90 5.90
N ASP A 62 -4.32 4.71 6.34
CA ASP A 62 -4.95 3.41 6.52
C ASP A 62 -4.95 2.58 5.22
N LEU A 63 -5.43 3.17 4.11
CA LEU A 63 -5.40 2.53 2.80
C LEU A 63 -3.96 2.20 2.33
N LEU A 64 -3.00 3.09 2.60
CA LEU A 64 -1.59 2.88 2.25
C LEU A 64 -0.99 1.69 3.02
N CYS A 65 -1.30 1.54 4.31
CA CYS A 65 -0.89 0.37 5.10
C CYS A 65 -1.43 -0.92 4.48
N MET A 66 -2.72 -0.95 4.14
CA MET A 66 -3.35 -2.13 3.54
C MET A 66 -2.79 -2.49 2.16
N PHE A 67 -2.25 -1.53 1.39
CA PHE A 67 -1.57 -1.83 0.14
C PHE A 67 -0.16 -2.39 0.33
N LEU A 68 0.54 -1.94 1.37
CA LEU A 68 1.97 -2.19 1.58
C LEU A 68 2.25 -3.28 2.63
N GLU A 69 1.34 -4.26 2.72
CA GLU A 69 1.58 -5.47 3.50
C GLU A 69 2.68 -6.35 2.87
N LEU A 70 3.54 -6.90 3.72
CA LEU A 70 4.64 -7.76 3.27
C LEU A 70 4.11 -9.08 2.71
N LYS A 71 3.16 -9.71 3.41
CA LYS A 71 2.45 -10.89 2.96
C LYS A 71 1.45 -10.50 1.87
N PRO A 72 1.56 -11.03 0.63
CA PRO A 72 0.71 -10.62 -0.48
C PRO A 72 -0.79 -10.85 -0.23
N ASP A 73 -1.15 -11.94 0.44
CA ASP A 73 -2.54 -12.31 0.71
C ASP A 73 -3.26 -11.34 1.67
N ASP A 74 -2.49 -10.59 2.45
CA ASP A 74 -3.03 -9.62 3.41
C ASP A 74 -3.25 -8.25 2.75
N ARG A 75 -2.82 -8.06 1.50
CA ARG A 75 -3.03 -6.81 0.77
C ARG A 75 -4.48 -6.64 0.38
N ILE A 76 -4.99 -5.42 0.52
CA ILE A 76 -6.33 -5.07 0.03
C ILE A 76 -6.44 -5.27 -1.48
N SER A 77 -7.52 -5.92 -1.91
CA SER A 77 -7.81 -6.08 -3.35
C SER A 77 -8.16 -4.73 -3.98
N ALA A 78 -7.96 -4.59 -5.30
CA ALA A 78 -8.36 -3.37 -6.01
C ALA A 78 -9.87 -3.08 -5.86
N CYS A 79 -10.71 -4.11 -5.87
CA CYS A 79 -12.16 -3.98 -5.68
C CYS A 79 -12.49 -3.41 -4.30
N SER A 80 -11.89 -3.98 -3.25
CA SER A 80 -12.07 -3.52 -1.86
C SER A 80 -11.50 -2.11 -1.66
N ALA A 81 -10.35 -1.79 -2.27
CA ALA A 81 -9.71 -0.49 -2.17
C ALA A 81 -10.57 0.63 -2.78
N MET A 82 -11.28 0.36 -3.89
CA MET A 82 -12.21 1.33 -4.48
C MET A 82 -13.36 1.69 -3.53
N LEU A 83 -13.74 0.79 -2.62
CA LEU A 83 -14.79 0.99 -1.62
C LEU A 83 -14.27 1.56 -0.30
N HIS A 84 -12.97 1.85 -0.20
CA HIS A 84 -12.34 2.31 1.04
C HIS A 84 -12.84 3.71 1.44
N PRO A 85 -13.00 4.02 2.74
CA PRO A 85 -13.40 5.36 3.22
C PRO A 85 -12.54 6.53 2.73
N TYR A 86 -11.32 6.25 2.27
CA TYR A 86 -10.48 7.25 1.59
C TYR A 86 -11.18 7.88 0.38
N PHE A 87 -11.99 7.11 -0.35
CA PHE A 87 -12.74 7.56 -1.52
C PHE A 87 -14.17 8.01 -1.20
N ALA A 88 -14.55 8.12 0.08
CA ALA A 88 -15.92 8.50 0.47
C ALA A 88 -16.35 9.90 0.02
N GLY A 89 -15.39 10.75 -0.39
CA GLY A 89 -15.66 12.06 -0.98
C GLY A 89 -16.06 12.02 -2.46
N LEU A 90 -15.98 10.86 -3.12
CA LEU A 90 -16.41 10.70 -4.51
C LEU A 90 -17.92 10.43 -4.61
N PRO A 91 -18.57 10.78 -5.72
CA PRO A 91 -19.99 10.47 -5.94
C PRO A 91 -20.27 8.97 -5.90
N ARG A 92 -21.36 8.57 -5.23
CA ARG A 92 -21.71 7.15 -5.03
C ARG A 92 -21.96 6.38 -6.34
N ASN A 93 -22.46 7.08 -7.36
CA ASN A 93 -22.72 6.53 -8.69
C ASN A 93 -21.44 6.22 -9.48
N ILE A 94 -20.24 6.56 -9.00
CA ILE A 94 -18.98 6.19 -9.64
C ILE A 94 -18.83 4.67 -9.80
N HIS A 95 -19.35 3.90 -8.86
CA HIS A 95 -19.31 2.43 -8.92
C HIS A 95 -20.39 1.83 -9.83
N LEU A 96 -21.32 2.64 -10.33
CA LEU A 96 -22.38 2.22 -11.26
C LEU A 96 -22.01 2.49 -12.72
N LEU A 97 -20.87 3.14 -12.97
CA LEU A 97 -20.42 3.44 -14.31
C LEU A 97 -20.07 2.15 -15.07
N PRO A 98 -20.41 2.06 -16.38
CA PRO A 98 -19.87 1.03 -17.25
C PRO A 98 -18.34 1.07 -17.24
N HIS A 99 -17.69 -0.09 -17.36
CA HIS A 99 -16.22 -0.18 -17.43
C HIS A 99 -15.59 0.57 -18.62
N THR A 100 -16.40 0.92 -19.63
CA THR A 100 -16.01 1.73 -20.78
C THR A 100 -16.20 3.23 -20.58
N ALA A 101 -16.92 3.65 -19.54
CA ALA A 101 -17.24 5.05 -19.29
C ALA A 101 -16.16 5.72 -18.43
N SER A 102 -15.83 6.97 -18.78
CA SER A 102 -14.94 7.80 -17.97
C SER A 102 -15.62 8.26 -16.68
N ILE A 103 -14.88 8.32 -15.57
CA ILE A 103 -15.39 8.89 -14.31
C ILE A 103 -15.80 10.36 -14.44
N PHE A 104 -15.22 11.10 -15.40
CA PHE A 104 -15.57 12.50 -15.67
C PHE A 104 -16.89 12.68 -16.43
N THR A 105 -17.60 11.59 -16.72
CA THR A 105 -19.01 11.67 -17.14
C THR A 105 -19.93 12.08 -15.99
N LEU A 106 -19.49 11.91 -14.74
CA LEU A 106 -20.19 12.38 -13.56
C LEU A 106 -20.03 13.90 -13.42
N PRO A 107 -21.13 14.68 -13.41
CA PRO A 107 -21.06 16.15 -13.41
C PRO A 107 -20.42 16.73 -12.14
N GLU A 108 -20.39 15.96 -11.06
CA GLU A 108 -19.76 16.32 -9.78
C GLU A 108 -18.22 16.20 -9.84
N LEU A 109 -17.68 15.41 -10.76
CA LEU A 109 -16.23 15.19 -10.88
C LEU A 109 -15.62 16.14 -11.90
N ARG A 110 -14.61 16.89 -11.45
CA ARG A 110 -13.83 17.79 -12.31
C ARG A 110 -12.35 17.52 -12.14
N VAL A 111 -11.62 17.58 -13.25
CA VAL A 111 -10.16 17.52 -13.22
C VAL A 111 -9.64 18.74 -12.47
N TRP A 112 -8.79 18.52 -11.48
CA TRP A 112 -8.06 19.60 -10.83
C TRP A 112 -7.06 20.19 -11.83
N LYS A 113 -7.21 21.49 -12.16
CA LYS A 113 -6.21 22.21 -12.94
C LYS A 113 -5.12 22.71 -11.99
N ARG A 114 -3.90 22.21 -12.18
CA ARG A 114 -2.69 22.70 -11.49
C ARG A 114 -2.22 24.00 -12.10
#